data_AF-A0A452SWD7-F1
#
_entry.id   AF-A0A452SWD7-F1
#
_cell.length_a   1.000
_cell.length_b   1.000
_cell.length_c   1.000
_cell.angle_alpha   90.00
_cell.angle_beta   90.00
_cell.angle_gamma   90.00
#
_symmetry.space_group_name_H-M   'P 1'
#
loop_
_entity.id
_entity.type
_entity.pdbx_description
1 polymer ?
#
loop_
_entity_poly.entity_id
_entity_poly.type
_entity_poly.pdbx_seq_one_letter_code
_entity_poly.pdbx_strand_id
1 'polypeptide(L)'
;MREEGELAWPLLTPVVTPTPPSQYLQLKKKLEDEFPGCLDICGEGTPQATGFFEVMVAGKLVHSKKRGDGYVDTESKFLKLVAAIKAALAQG
;
A
#
# COMPACT_ATOMS: atom_id res chain seq x y z
N MET A 1 -21.53 -51.22 13.03
CA MET A 1 -21.02 -52.02 11.91
C MET A 1 -20.43 -51.08 10.88
N ARG A 2 -19.37 -51.54 10.22
CA ARG A 2 -18.51 -50.88 9.25
C ARG A 2 -19.24 -50.67 7.90
N GLU A 3 -18.91 -49.62 7.15
CA GLU A 3 -18.33 -49.65 5.78
C GLU A 3 -18.22 -48.22 5.21
N GLU A 4 -17.00 -47.67 5.09
CA GLU A 4 -16.03 -47.76 3.98
C GLU A 4 -16.40 -46.81 2.81
N GLY A 5 -15.47 -45.92 2.44
CA GLY A 5 -15.35 -45.45 1.07
C GLY A 5 -15.60 -43.97 0.77
N GLU A 6 -14.83 -43.04 1.37
CA GLU A 6 -14.50 -41.79 0.66
C GLU A 6 -13.06 -41.85 0.14
N LEU A 7 -12.92 -42.55 -0.98
CA LEU A 7 -11.83 -42.34 -1.92
C LEU A 7 -12.14 -41.02 -2.67
N ALA A 8 -11.68 -39.91 -2.12
CA ALA A 8 -11.45 -38.67 -2.86
C ALA A 8 -10.48 -37.81 -2.06
N TRP A 9 -9.19 -37.99 -2.33
CA TRP A 9 -8.17 -37.03 -1.94
C TRP A 9 -8.52 -35.66 -2.55
N PRO A 10 -8.75 -34.59 -1.77
CA PRO A 10 -8.86 -33.29 -2.38
C PRO A 10 -7.44 -32.81 -2.70
N LEU A 11 -7.15 -32.84 -3.99
CA LEU A 11 -6.38 -31.86 -4.75
C LEU A 11 -5.68 -30.80 -3.89
N LEU A 12 -4.35 -30.83 -3.92
CA LEU A 12 -3.48 -29.71 -3.55
C LEU A 12 -3.82 -28.50 -4.43
N THR A 13 -4.89 -27.78 -4.09
CA THR A 13 -5.00 -26.38 -4.53
C THR A 13 -3.87 -25.64 -3.80
N PRO A 14 -3.03 -24.86 -4.50
CA PRO A 14 -2.15 -23.96 -3.79
C PRO A 14 -3.07 -23.06 -2.98
N VAL A 15 -3.02 -23.19 -1.66
CA VAL A 15 -3.58 -22.19 -0.76
C VAL A 15 -2.84 -20.90 -1.11
N VAL A 16 -3.48 -20.06 -1.93
CA VAL A 16 -3.03 -18.69 -2.12
C VAL A 16 -3.25 -18.02 -0.78
N THR A 17 -2.27 -18.13 0.10
CA THR A 17 -2.27 -17.35 1.33
C THR A 17 -2.26 -15.89 0.87
N PRO A 18 -3.25 -15.07 1.27
CA PRO A 18 -3.21 -13.65 0.93
C PRO A 18 -2.01 -13.06 1.67
N THR A 19 -0.89 -12.87 0.96
CA THR A 19 0.23 -12.10 1.48
C THR A 19 -0.30 -10.72 1.83
N PRO A 20 -0.12 -10.23 3.06
CA PRO A 20 -0.60 -8.91 3.42
C PRO A 20 0.01 -7.87 2.45
N PRO A 21 -0.81 -6.94 1.92
CA PRO A 21 -0.33 -5.97 0.96
C PRO A 21 0.79 -5.13 1.58
N SER A 22 1.82 -4.83 0.79
CA SER A 22 2.93 -3.99 1.24
C SER A 22 2.44 -2.60 1.70
N GLN A 23 3.22 -1.92 2.54
CA GLN A 23 2.90 -0.56 3.01
C GLN A 23 2.59 0.40 1.84
N TYR A 24 3.27 0.25 0.70
CA TYR A 24 2.97 0.99 -0.52
C TYR A 24 1.58 0.67 -1.07
N LEU A 25 1.23 -0.62 -1.23
CA LEU A 25 -0.08 -1.02 -1.76
C LEU A 25 -1.23 -0.57 -0.85
N GLN A 26 -1.05 -0.66 0.47
CA GLN A 26 -2.03 -0.16 1.43
C GLN A 26 -2.23 1.35 1.32
N LEU A 27 -1.14 2.11 1.26
CA LEU A 27 -1.21 3.56 1.11
C LEU A 27 -1.81 3.97 -0.23
N LYS A 28 -1.37 3.32 -1.32
CA LYS A 28 -1.87 3.56 -2.68
C LYS A 28 -3.38 3.40 -2.72
N LYS A 29 -3.89 2.24 -2.28
CA LYS A 29 -5.34 1.98 -2.25
C LYS A 29 -6.10 3.04 -1.46
N LYS A 30 -5.61 3.38 -0.26
CA LYS A 30 -6.26 4.38 0.60
C LYS A 30 -6.29 5.78 -0.04
N LEU A 31 -5.28 6.14 -0.83
CA LEU A 31 -5.26 7.38 -1.61
C LEU A 31 -6.19 7.33 -2.83
N GLU A 32 -6.26 6.18 -3.52
CA GLU A 32 -7.21 5.97 -4.62
C GLU A 32 -8.67 6.06 -4.14
N ASP A 33 -8.96 5.54 -2.94
CA ASP A 33 -10.28 5.64 -2.30
C ASP A 33 -10.62 7.08 -1.89
N GLU A 34 -9.66 7.87 -1.37
CA GLU A 34 -9.87 9.28 -0.98
C GLU A 34 -9.93 10.24 -2.20
N PHE A 35 -9.30 9.88 -3.31
CA PHE A 35 -9.18 10.72 -4.51
C PHE A 35 -9.46 9.93 -5.80
N PRO A 36 -10.69 9.41 -5.98
CA PRO A 36 -11.02 8.51 -7.08
C PRO A 36 -10.83 9.18 -8.44
N GLY A 37 -9.90 8.66 -9.24
CA GLY A 37 -9.61 9.14 -10.60
C GLY A 37 -8.86 10.48 -10.68
N CYS A 38 -8.42 11.05 -9.55
CA CYS A 38 -7.71 12.34 -9.53
C CYS A 38 -6.18 12.21 -9.46
N LEU A 39 -5.66 11.04 -9.09
CA LEU A 39 -4.23 10.83 -8.85
C LEU A 39 -3.64 9.82 -9.82
N ASP A 40 -2.43 10.12 -10.30
CA ASP A 40 -1.53 9.13 -10.89
C ASP A 40 -0.49 8.73 -9.84
N ILE A 41 -0.52 7.48 -9.39
CA ILE A 41 0.35 6.99 -8.31
C ILE A 41 1.30 5.93 -8.87
N CYS A 42 2.58 6.30 -8.93
CA CYS A 42 3.69 5.41 -9.26
C CYS A 42 4.48 5.05 -8.00
N GLY A 43 5.09 3.87 -7.98
CA GLY A 43 5.96 3.40 -6.91
C GLY A 43 7.16 2.67 -7.49
N GLU A 44 8.36 3.08 -7.08
CA GLU A 44 9.61 2.46 -7.48
C GLU A 44 10.26 1.79 -6.26
N GLY A 45 10.54 0.49 -6.38
CA GLY A 45 11.36 -0.22 -5.42
C GLY A 45 12.83 0.04 -5.70
N THR A 46 13.62 0.34 -4.67
CA THR A 46 15.08 0.47 -4.80
C THR A 46 15.75 -0.84 -4.37
N PRO A 47 16.16 -1.71 -5.33
CA PRO A 47 16.60 -3.08 -4.99
C PRO A 47 17.86 -3.12 -4.12
N GLN A 48 18.69 -2.08 -4.15
CA GLN A 48 19.94 -1.98 -3.39
C GLN A 48 19.80 -1.18 -2.10
N ALA A 49 18.64 -0.58 -1.83
CA ALA A 49 18.44 0.32 -0.70
C ALA A 49 17.25 -0.13 0.13
N THR A 50 17.53 -0.62 1.33
CA THR A 50 16.50 -1.11 2.25
C THR A 50 16.16 -0.04 3.29
N GLY A 51 14.93 -0.10 3.81
CA GLY A 51 14.50 0.74 4.92
C GLY A 51 13.98 2.14 4.55
N PHE A 52 14.01 2.53 3.27
CA PHE A 52 13.44 3.79 2.82
C PHE A 52 11.95 3.67 2.47
N PHE A 53 11.24 4.77 2.71
CA PHE A 53 9.87 4.98 2.27
C PHE A 53 9.67 6.48 2.16
N GLU A 54 9.61 6.98 0.93
CA GLU A 54 9.51 8.40 0.65
C GLU A 54 8.29 8.64 -0.22
N VAL A 55 7.49 9.65 0.15
CA VAL A 55 6.30 10.04 -0.61
C VAL A 55 6.51 11.45 -1.12
N MET A 56 6.40 11.59 -2.44
CA MET A 56 6.43 12.88 -3.12
C MET A 56 5.07 13.21 -3.71
N VAL A 57 4.68 14.48 -3.62
CA VAL A 57 3.45 15.01 -4.20
C VAL A 57 3.85 16.17 -5.11
N ALA A 58 3.55 16.07 -6.40
CA ALA A 58 3.96 17.06 -7.42
C ALA A 58 5.45 17.45 -7.31
N GLY A 59 6.33 16.44 -7.13
CA GLY A 59 7.79 16.63 -7.01
C GLY A 59 8.29 17.13 -5.64
N LYS A 60 7.41 17.39 -4.67
CA LYS A 60 7.78 17.84 -3.32
C LYS A 60 7.78 16.66 -2.35
N LEU A 61 8.84 16.48 -1.57
CA LEU A 61 8.91 15.45 -0.52
C LEU A 61 7.98 15.81 0.65
N VAL A 62 6.95 14.99 0.88
CA VAL A 62 5.92 15.22 1.92
C VAL A 62 6.15 14.33 3.14
N HIS A 63 6.71 13.14 2.94
CA HIS A 63 6.96 12.15 3.99
C HIS A 63 8.24 11.39 3.70
N SER A 64 9.10 11.18 4.70
CA SER A 64 10.31 10.37 4.54
C SER A 64 10.61 9.57 5.79
N LYS A 65 10.56 8.25 5.64
CA LYS A 65 11.03 7.34 6.69
C LYS A 65 12.50 7.57 7.02
N LYS A 66 13.31 7.92 6.02
CA LYS A 66 14.74 8.23 6.21
C LYS A 66 14.96 9.45 7.10
N ARG A 67 14.05 10.43 7.06
CA ARG A 67 14.08 11.65 7.89
C ARG A 67 13.38 11.48 9.25
N GLY A 68 12.94 10.27 9.58
CA GLY A 68 12.35 9.95 10.88
C GLY A 68 10.82 9.93 10.92
N ASP A 69 10.12 10.14 9.80
CA ASP A 69 8.65 10.14 9.80
C ASP A 69 8.03 8.73 9.95
N GLY A 70 8.84 7.67 9.79
CA GLY A 70 8.36 6.28 9.76
C GLY A 70 7.49 5.97 8.54
N TYR A 71 6.61 4.98 8.63
CA TYR A 71 5.59 4.73 7.60
C TYR A 71 4.36 5.61 7.81
N VAL A 72 3.49 5.69 6.80
CA VAL A 72 2.18 6.37 6.88
C VAL A 72 1.15 5.40 7.49
N ASP A 73 1.39 5.03 8.75
CA ASP A 73 0.64 4.01 9.50
C ASP A 73 -0.44 4.56 10.44
N THR A 74 -0.42 5.87 10.69
CA THR A 74 -1.40 6.56 11.54
C THR A 74 -2.28 7.49 10.72
N GLU A 75 -3.49 7.74 11.21
CA GLU A 75 -4.43 8.66 10.57
C GLU A 75 -3.85 10.06 10.42
N SER A 76 -3.17 10.59 11.44
CA SER A 76 -2.56 11.93 11.39
C SER A 76 -1.52 12.07 10.26
N LYS A 77 -0.67 11.05 10.07
CA LYS A 77 0.29 11.02 8.94
C LYS A 77 -0.41 10.94 7.60
N PHE A 78 -1.48 10.15 7.50
CA PHE A 78 -2.28 10.04 6.28
C PHE A 78 -2.96 11.38 5.94
N LEU A 79 -3.59 12.04 6.91
CA LEU A 79 -4.23 13.34 6.72
C LEU A 79 -3.23 14.44 6.29
N LYS A 80 -1.98 14.39 6.78
CA LYS A 80 -0.91 15.28 6.31
C LYS A 80 -0.65 15.11 4.80
N LEU A 81 -0.61 13.86 4.32
CA LEU A 81 -0.50 13.56 2.89
C LEU A 81 -1.71 14.08 2.10
N VAL A 82 -2.92 13.78 2.58
CA VAL A 82 -4.18 14.23 1.96
C VAL A 82 -4.22 15.75 1.83
N ALA A 83 -3.82 16.48 2.86
CA ALA A 83 -3.75 17.94 2.83
C ALA A 83 -2.74 18.45 1.79
N ALA A 84 -1.56 17.85 1.71
CA ALA A 84 -0.55 18.21 0.71
C ALA A 84 -1.02 17.94 -0.73
N ILE A 85 -1.73 16.83 -0.96
CA ILE A 85 -2.34 16.49 -2.25
C ILE A 85 -3.45 17.50 -2.61
N LYS A 86 -4.38 17.78 -1.69
CA LYS A 86 -5.44 18.78 -1.90
C LYS A 86 -4.85 20.16 -2.25
N ALA A 87 -3.79 20.56 -1.54
CA ALA A 87 -3.09 21.81 -1.82
C ALA A 87 -2.40 21.81 -3.19
N ALA A 88 -1.84 20.68 -3.64
CA ALA A 88 -1.22 20.55 -4.95
C ALA A 88 -2.26 20.56 -6.09
N LEU A 89 -3.40 19.89 -5.90
CA LEU A 89 -4.51 19.89 -6.87
C LEU A 89 -5.15 21.27 -7.03
N ALA A 90 -5.19 22.08 -5.97
CA ALA A 90 -5.71 23.46 -6.05
C ALA A 90 -4.74 24.45 -6.73
N GLN A 91 -3.49 24.06 -6.99
CA GLN A 91 -2.47 24.88 -7.66
C GLN A 91 -2.42 24.66 -9.19
N GLY A 92 -3.19 23.69 -9.72
CA GLY A 92 -3.32 23.41 -11.15
C GLY A 92 -4.68 23.83 -11.68
#